data_AF-A0A817MCA4-F1
#
_entry.id   AF-A0A817MCA4-F1
#
_cell.length_a   1.000
_cell.length_b   1.000
_cell.length_c   1.000
_cell.angle_alpha   90.00
_cell.angle_beta   90.00
_cell.angle_gamma   90.00
#
_symmetry.space_group_name_H-M   'P 1'
#
loop_
_entity.id
_entity.type
_entity.pdbx_description
1 polymer ?
#
loop_
_entity_poly.entity_id
_entity_poly.type
_entity_poly.pdbx_seq_one_letter_code
_entity_poly.pdbx_strand_id
1 'polypeptide(L)'
;MTSSYIGLAFGCTFAFALMMIVCFLCVKTLRSSSKGQSQSRSRNVQKYNAREPERPKPSMDFVASISYSVERRKPSITYPSSISELVEIRRTPKSPMSQIIARDESTCLLSVYIEFLKTLNLHAEYFNHKYDRCYCSRHYSNSKPKTYVSGGYKYTIPCGWMRFGLKFNRLPCENEDIFKTWPTSFYGTSIDQLEQILCMHFVPFPGDRLLNQEIFSPKFFDQGICYTSPSIHYTSNLKVCQKHIFISKSNKIYKVQVILQCKQKPNTFEVNYGQSGLCNIISANEIKWKTRTRSTILPYGLLIHMIKQ
;
A
#
# COMPACT_ATOMS: atom_id res chain seq x y z
N MET A 1 -33.41 -7.11 64.26
CA MET A 1 -33.44 -8.59 64.20
C MET A 1 -33.30 -9.00 62.76
N THR A 2 -32.29 -9.83 62.51
CA THR A 2 -31.70 -10.22 61.23
C THR A 2 -32.56 -11.25 60.49
N SER A 3 -32.80 -11.03 59.20
CA SER A 3 -33.34 -12.07 58.30
C SER A 3 -32.32 -12.37 57.20
N SER A 4 -31.82 -13.60 57.23
CA SER A 4 -31.11 -14.29 56.14
C SER A 4 -32.18 -14.99 55.27
N TYR A 5 -32.01 -15.52 54.05
CA TYR A 5 -30.85 -16.09 53.38
C TYR A 5 -31.20 -16.38 51.88
N ILE A 6 -30.14 -16.43 51.05
CA ILE A 6 -29.85 -17.38 49.95
C ILE A 6 -30.91 -17.66 48.88
N GLY A 7 -30.51 -17.39 47.64
CA GLY A 7 -30.86 -18.23 46.49
C GLY A 7 -30.80 -17.46 45.18
N LEU A 8 -29.68 -17.53 44.45
CA LEU A 8 -29.54 -17.33 42.99
C LEU A 8 -28.05 -17.21 42.62
N ALA A 9 -27.29 -18.30 42.68
CA ALA A 9 -25.90 -18.30 42.21
C ALA A 9 -25.39 -19.67 41.69
N PHE A 10 -26.27 -20.53 41.16
CA PHE A 10 -25.87 -21.86 40.64
C PHE A 10 -26.28 -22.16 39.19
N GLY A 11 -26.74 -21.15 38.42
CA GLY A 11 -27.22 -21.36 37.05
C GLY A 11 -26.20 -21.18 35.92
N CYS A 12 -25.13 -20.40 36.11
CA CYS A 12 -24.27 -19.99 34.98
C CYS A 12 -23.04 -20.87 34.71
N THR A 13 -22.65 -21.76 35.62
CA THR A 13 -21.43 -22.58 35.45
C THR A 13 -21.67 -23.87 34.65
N PHE A 14 -22.90 -24.37 34.56
CA PHE A 14 -23.20 -25.61 33.84
C PHE A 14 -23.26 -25.43 32.31
N ALA A 15 -23.65 -24.24 31.82
CA ALA A 15 -23.74 -23.96 30.39
C ALA A 15 -22.35 -23.88 29.71
N PHE A 16 -21.32 -23.40 30.41
CA PHE A 16 -19.96 -23.31 29.86
C PHE A 16 -19.26 -24.68 29.77
N ALA A 17 -19.54 -25.59 30.71
CA ALA A 17 -18.97 -26.93 30.68
C ALA A 17 -19.51 -27.77 29.50
N LEU A 18 -20.79 -27.62 29.16
CA LEU A 18 -21.40 -28.35 28.04
C LEU A 18 -20.88 -27.89 26.66
N MET A 19 -20.63 -26.59 26.48
CA MET A 19 -20.05 -26.06 25.23
C MET A 19 -18.63 -26.56 24.96
N MET A 20 -17.81 -26.71 26.01
CA MET A 20 -16.43 -27.20 25.86
C MET A 20 -16.37 -28.68 25.45
N ILE A 21 -17.32 -29.50 25.91
CA ILE A 21 -17.38 -30.93 25.57
C ILE A 21 -17.80 -31.12 24.10
N VAL A 22 -18.72 -30.31 23.57
CA VAL A 22 -19.14 -30.38 22.16
C VAL A 22 -18.01 -29.97 21.21
N CYS A 23 -17.20 -28.96 21.57
CA CYS A 23 -16.02 -28.57 20.78
C CYS A 23 -14.94 -29.67 20.75
N PHE A 24 -14.72 -30.40 21.85
CA PHE A 24 -13.71 -31.46 21.89
C PHE A 24 -14.10 -32.71 21.09
N LEU A 25 -15.39 -33.02 21.01
CA LEU A 25 -15.89 -34.14 20.22
C LEU A 25 -15.84 -33.83 18.71
N CYS A 26 -16.10 -32.59 18.30
CA CYS A 26 -16.07 -32.20 16.88
C CYS A 26 -14.63 -32.24 16.28
N VAL A 27 -13.59 -31.99 17.09
CA VAL A 27 -12.19 -32.04 16.64
C VAL A 27 -11.66 -33.48 16.50
N LYS A 28 -12.21 -34.45 17.24
CA LYS A 28 -11.78 -35.86 17.11
C LYS A 28 -12.33 -36.55 15.86
N THR A 29 -13.49 -36.14 15.35
CA THR A 29 -14.12 -36.77 14.17
C THR A 29 -13.47 -36.36 12.84
N LEU A 30 -12.65 -35.31 12.81
CA LEU A 30 -11.96 -34.84 11.60
C LEU A 30 -10.53 -35.38 11.43
N ARG A 31 -10.05 -36.25 12.33
CA ARG A 31 -8.68 -36.79 12.31
C ARG A 31 -8.54 -38.28 11.93
N SER A 32 -9.61 -38.95 11.52
CA SER A 32 -9.58 -40.40 11.22
C SER A 32 -9.71 -40.80 9.75
N SER A 33 -9.57 -39.89 8.78
CA SER A 33 -9.69 -40.22 7.35
C SER A 33 -8.44 -39.85 6.54
N SER A 34 -7.31 -40.52 6.78
CA SER A 34 -6.24 -40.65 5.78
C SER A 34 -5.27 -41.79 6.11
N LYS A 35 -5.69 -43.05 5.89
CA LYS A 35 -4.76 -44.18 5.71
C LYS A 35 -5.27 -45.14 4.64
N GLY A 36 -4.59 -45.08 3.49
CA GLY A 36 -4.14 -46.19 2.65
C GLY A 36 -5.18 -47.13 2.02
N GLN A 37 -5.13 -47.26 0.68
CA GLN A 37 -4.81 -48.54 0.05
C GLN A 37 -4.57 -48.38 -1.46
N SER A 38 -3.37 -48.77 -1.87
CA SER A 38 -3.01 -49.16 -3.22
C SER A 38 -3.47 -50.60 -3.45
N GLN A 39 -4.20 -50.88 -4.54
CA GLN A 39 -4.15 -52.19 -5.20
C GLN A 39 -4.62 -52.13 -6.65
N SER A 40 -3.80 -52.77 -7.48
CA SER A 40 -3.98 -53.09 -8.90
C SER A 40 -5.20 -53.97 -9.18
N ARG A 41 -5.94 -53.67 -10.25
CA ARG A 41 -6.55 -54.71 -11.09
C ARG A 41 -6.88 -54.20 -12.49
N SER A 42 -6.68 -55.11 -13.43
CA SER A 42 -6.70 -54.98 -14.88
C SER A 42 -8.08 -55.30 -15.47
N ARG A 43 -8.32 -54.72 -16.67
CA ARG A 43 -9.31 -55.03 -17.71
C ARG A 43 -10.81 -54.88 -17.34
N ASN A 44 -11.47 -53.90 -17.98
CA ASN A 44 -12.27 -54.23 -19.16
C ASN A 44 -12.65 -52.98 -19.97
N VAL A 45 -12.55 -53.16 -21.28
CA VAL A 45 -12.89 -52.21 -22.33
C VAL A 45 -14.42 -52.18 -22.48
N GLN A 46 -15.02 -50.99 -22.37
CA GLN A 46 -16.33 -50.74 -22.97
C GLN A 46 -16.33 -49.35 -23.59
N LYS A 47 -16.40 -49.35 -24.93
CA LYS A 47 -16.49 -48.19 -25.80
C LYS A 47 -17.81 -47.46 -25.54
N TYR A 48 -17.73 -46.18 -25.17
CA TYR A 48 -18.82 -45.23 -25.36
C TYR A 48 -18.34 -44.10 -26.26
N ASN A 49 -18.91 -44.05 -27.46
CA ASN A 49 -18.80 -42.95 -28.40
C ASN A 49 -19.63 -41.78 -27.87
N ALA A 50 -18.98 -40.70 -27.44
CA ALA A 50 -19.62 -39.42 -27.24
C ALA A 50 -19.02 -38.42 -28.24
N ARG A 51 -19.88 -37.92 -29.15
CA ARG A 51 -19.57 -36.89 -30.13
C ARG A 51 -19.21 -35.59 -29.40
N GLU A 52 -18.03 -35.05 -29.69
CA GLU A 52 -17.67 -33.68 -29.34
C GLU A 52 -18.51 -32.69 -30.18
N PRO A 53 -19.00 -31.58 -29.60
CA PRO A 53 -19.52 -30.47 -30.38
C PRO A 53 -18.37 -29.66 -30.99
N GLU A 54 -18.42 -29.51 -32.31
CA GLU A 54 -17.50 -28.73 -33.14
C GLU A 54 -17.39 -27.28 -32.66
N ARG A 55 -16.15 -26.82 -32.43
CA ARG A 55 -15.86 -25.38 -32.28
C ARG A 55 -15.83 -24.73 -33.67
N PRO A 56 -16.46 -23.57 -33.87
CA PRO A 56 -16.29 -22.81 -35.10
C PRO A 56 -14.87 -22.23 -35.19
N LYS A 57 -14.21 -22.50 -36.32
CA LYS A 57 -12.97 -21.85 -36.73
C LYS A 57 -13.28 -20.41 -37.17
N PRO A 58 -12.53 -19.39 -36.72
CA PRO A 58 -12.60 -18.07 -37.35
C PRO A 58 -11.85 -18.11 -38.70
N SER A 59 -12.58 -17.80 -39.77
CA SER A 59 -12.07 -17.56 -41.11
C SER A 59 -11.26 -16.26 -41.14
N MET A 60 -10.01 -16.36 -41.58
CA MET A 60 -9.30 -15.25 -42.22
C MET A 60 -9.98 -14.94 -43.55
N ASP A 61 -10.23 -13.65 -43.80
CA ASP A 61 -9.87 -12.93 -45.03
C ASP A 61 -10.64 -11.61 -45.11
N PHE A 62 -9.95 -10.48 -44.89
CA PHE A 62 -9.93 -9.39 -45.87
C PHE A 62 -8.81 -8.40 -45.54
N VAL A 63 -7.85 -8.36 -46.45
CA VAL A 63 -6.75 -7.40 -46.50
C VAL A 63 -7.24 -6.19 -47.28
N ALA A 64 -7.26 -5.01 -46.66
CA ALA A 64 -7.30 -3.73 -47.35
C ALA A 64 -6.12 -2.89 -46.87
N SER A 65 -5.12 -2.80 -47.75
CA SER A 65 -3.91 -2.02 -47.62
C SER A 65 -4.21 -0.52 -47.76
N ILE A 66 -3.95 0.26 -46.71
CA ILE A 66 -3.78 1.72 -46.81
C ILE A 66 -2.30 2.02 -46.61
N SER A 67 -1.64 2.41 -47.70
CA SER A 67 -0.27 2.90 -47.73
C SER A 67 -0.23 4.36 -47.27
N TYR A 68 0.37 4.62 -46.10
CA TYR A 68 0.82 5.96 -45.72
C TYR A 68 2.34 6.05 -45.89
N SER A 69 2.76 6.82 -46.89
CA SER A 69 4.15 7.24 -47.09
C SER A 69 4.48 8.33 -46.08
N VAL A 70 5.22 7.98 -45.02
CA VAL A 70 5.85 8.96 -44.12
C VAL A 70 7.31 9.08 -44.51
N GLU A 71 7.62 10.18 -45.18
CA GLU A 71 8.93 10.61 -45.61
C GLU A 71 9.82 10.91 -44.40
N ARG A 72 10.78 10.03 -44.09
CA ARG A 72 11.76 10.25 -43.02
C ARG A 72 12.82 11.25 -43.49
N ARG A 73 12.68 12.52 -43.13
CA ARG A 73 13.82 13.46 -43.13
C ARG A 73 14.73 13.12 -41.95
N LYS A 74 15.96 12.65 -42.26
CA LYS A 74 17.06 12.56 -41.29
C LYS A 74 17.56 13.98 -40.99
N PRO A 75 17.63 14.43 -39.73
CA PRO A 75 18.42 15.61 -39.41
C PRO A 75 19.90 15.25 -39.47
N SER A 76 20.62 15.89 -40.38
CA SER A 76 22.08 15.91 -40.45
C SER A 76 22.63 16.69 -39.25
N ILE A 77 23.23 15.97 -38.30
CA ILE A 77 23.98 16.55 -37.19
C ILE A 77 25.44 16.65 -37.63
N THR A 78 25.88 17.89 -37.85
CA THR A 78 27.29 18.23 -38.08
C THR A 78 28.00 18.29 -36.73
N TYR A 79 29.06 17.49 -36.54
CA TYR A 79 29.90 17.57 -35.36
C TYR A 79 31.02 18.60 -35.56
N PRO A 80 31.27 19.52 -34.61
CA PRO A 80 32.43 20.38 -34.67
C PRO A 80 33.72 19.58 -34.41
N SER A 81 34.66 19.74 -35.33
CA SER A 81 35.98 19.13 -35.35
C SER A 81 37.02 20.06 -34.75
N SER A 82 37.09 20.14 -33.42
CA SER A 82 38.35 20.40 -32.67
C SER A 82 38.08 20.55 -31.18
N ILE A 83 38.92 19.87 -30.38
CA ILE A 83 38.97 19.96 -28.93
C ILE A 83 40.03 21.00 -28.59
N SER A 84 39.67 22.28 -28.58
CA SER A 84 40.56 23.33 -28.04
C SER A 84 39.87 24.70 -27.96
N GLU A 85 38.68 24.79 -27.38
CA GLU A 85 38.15 26.07 -26.86
C GLU A 85 36.87 25.80 -26.09
N LEU A 86 36.94 25.92 -24.75
CA LEU A 86 35.84 26.17 -23.79
C LEU A 86 36.34 25.82 -22.38
N VAL A 87 37.34 26.57 -21.89
CA VAL A 87 37.52 26.74 -20.44
C VAL A 87 36.67 27.94 -20.05
N GLU A 88 35.35 27.72 -20.02
CA GLU A 88 34.44 28.63 -19.35
C GLU A 88 33.89 27.92 -18.12
N ILE A 89 34.16 28.54 -16.98
CA ILE A 89 33.97 28.02 -15.63
C ILE A 89 32.49 27.66 -15.44
N ARG A 90 32.16 26.37 -15.63
CA ARG A 90 30.88 25.80 -15.22
C ARG A 90 30.79 25.86 -13.70
N ARG A 91 30.21 26.94 -13.19
CA ARG A 91 29.60 26.96 -11.87
C ARG A 91 28.58 25.82 -11.84
N THR A 92 28.86 24.81 -11.04
CA THR A 92 27.94 23.70 -10.80
C THR A 92 26.58 24.28 -10.36
N PRO A 93 25.46 23.90 -11.00
CA PRO A 93 24.16 24.26 -10.47
C PRO A 93 24.05 23.65 -9.07
N LYS A 94 23.97 24.51 -8.06
CA LYS A 94 23.69 24.11 -6.69
C LYS A 94 22.44 23.23 -6.74
N SER A 95 22.57 22.02 -6.21
CA SER A 95 21.48 21.07 -5.99
C SER A 95 20.23 21.81 -5.47
N PRO A 96 19.02 21.58 -6.02
CA PRO A 96 17.79 22.29 -5.63
C PRO A 96 17.25 21.89 -4.24
N MET A 97 18.12 21.43 -3.33
CA MET A 97 17.77 20.84 -2.03
C MET A 97 17.72 21.85 -0.86
N SER A 98 17.50 23.14 -1.13
CA SER A 98 17.37 24.16 -0.07
C SER A 98 15.98 24.82 0.04
N GLN A 99 14.94 24.30 -0.62
CA GLN A 99 13.58 24.86 -0.51
C GLN A 99 12.54 23.90 0.04
N ILE A 100 12.91 23.05 1.01
CA ILE A 100 11.93 22.75 2.06
C ILE A 100 11.89 24.03 2.90
N ILE A 101 10.99 24.94 2.52
CA ILE A 101 10.72 26.18 3.26
C ILE A 101 10.58 25.79 4.74
N ALA A 102 11.54 26.24 5.55
CA ALA A 102 11.47 26.12 7.00
C ALA A 102 10.17 26.82 7.42
N ARG A 103 9.17 26.02 7.81
CA ARG A 103 7.91 26.56 8.31
C ARG A 103 8.21 27.28 9.61
N ASP A 104 7.34 28.22 9.96
CA ASP A 104 7.13 28.55 11.36
C ASP A 104 6.64 27.27 12.08
N GLU A 105 7.61 26.50 12.56
CA GLU A 105 7.49 25.15 13.12
C GLU A 105 6.81 25.14 14.50
N SER A 106 6.31 26.28 14.99
CA SER A 106 5.77 26.39 16.35
C SER A 106 4.30 25.92 16.46
N THR A 107 3.52 25.99 15.37
CA THR A 107 2.07 25.72 15.42
C THR A 107 1.68 24.38 14.80
N CYS A 108 0.96 23.56 15.58
CA CYS A 108 0.41 22.32 15.08
C CYS A 108 -0.84 22.58 14.23
N LEU A 109 -0.87 22.06 13.00
CA LEU A 109 -1.99 22.21 12.06
C LEU A 109 -3.09 21.16 12.23
N LEU A 110 -3.21 20.52 13.40
CA LEU A 110 -4.14 19.40 13.62
C LEU A 110 -5.58 19.74 13.22
N SER A 111 -6.08 20.92 13.57
CA SER A 111 -7.42 21.37 13.19
C SER A 111 -7.62 21.44 11.67
N VAL A 112 -6.61 21.92 10.94
CA VAL A 112 -6.62 22.00 9.47
C VAL A 112 -6.53 20.60 8.85
N TYR A 113 -5.71 19.71 9.41
CA TYR A 113 -5.65 18.31 8.98
C TYR A 113 -6.99 17.59 9.14
N ILE A 114 -7.69 17.80 10.26
CA ILE A 114 -9.04 17.26 10.50
C ILE A 114 -10.04 17.86 9.51
N GLU A 115 -9.93 19.16 9.21
CA GLU A 115 -10.79 19.83 8.24
C GLU A 115 -10.67 19.20 6.85
N PHE A 116 -9.45 19.03 6.35
CA PHE A 116 -9.21 18.34 5.08
C PHE A 116 -9.62 16.87 5.12
N LEU A 117 -9.38 16.15 6.22
CA LEU A 117 -9.82 14.75 6.33
C LEU A 117 -11.34 14.63 6.11
N LYS A 118 -12.13 15.58 6.62
CA LYS A 118 -13.58 15.63 6.42
C LYS A 118 -13.95 15.86 4.95
N THR A 119 -13.16 16.62 4.18
CA THR A 119 -13.44 16.83 2.75
C THR A 119 -13.19 15.59 1.90
N LEU A 120 -12.46 14.60 2.41
CA LEU A 120 -12.25 13.32 1.72
C LEU A 120 -13.48 12.41 1.74
N ASN A 121 -14.49 12.72 2.57
CA ASN A 121 -15.73 11.95 2.71
C ASN A 121 -15.51 10.44 2.96
N LEU A 122 -14.44 10.08 3.66
CA LEU A 122 -14.12 8.70 3.99
C LEU A 122 -14.97 8.20 5.17
N HIS A 123 -15.45 6.96 5.10
CA HIS A 123 -16.23 6.35 6.18
C HIS A 123 -15.45 6.34 7.50
N ALA A 124 -16.09 6.80 8.58
CA ALA A 124 -15.49 6.84 9.92
C ALA A 124 -15.05 5.44 10.41
N GLU A 125 -15.68 4.38 9.91
CA GLU A 125 -15.35 3.01 10.25
C GLU A 125 -13.94 2.59 9.84
N TYR A 126 -13.35 3.25 8.84
CA TYR A 126 -11.98 2.99 8.41
C TYR A 126 -10.93 3.46 9.42
N PHE A 127 -11.29 4.29 10.40
CA PHE A 127 -10.33 4.94 11.29
C PHE A 127 -10.29 4.33 12.69
N ASN A 128 -9.08 4.28 13.24
CA ASN A 128 -8.82 4.00 14.64
C ASN A 128 -8.01 5.14 15.24
N HIS A 129 -8.72 6.15 15.74
CA HIS A 129 -8.14 7.39 16.23
C HIS A 129 -7.20 7.22 17.44
N LYS A 130 -7.22 6.05 18.11
CA LYS A 130 -6.23 5.69 19.14
C LYS A 130 -4.80 5.71 18.60
N TYR A 131 -4.62 5.49 17.29
CA TYR A 131 -3.33 5.42 16.63
C TYR A 131 -3.00 6.67 15.80
N ASP A 132 -3.79 7.74 15.92
CA ASP A 132 -3.47 9.03 15.31
C ASP A 132 -2.15 9.56 15.88
N ARG A 133 -1.32 10.15 15.02
CA ARG A 133 -0.01 10.66 15.43
C ARG A 133 0.38 11.87 14.61
N CYS A 134 0.64 12.98 15.29
CA CYS A 134 1.22 14.16 14.69
C CYS A 134 2.75 14.08 14.73
N TYR A 135 3.38 14.26 13.57
CA TYR A 135 4.83 14.30 13.43
C TYR A 135 5.35 15.72 13.16
N CYS A 136 4.59 16.76 13.50
CA CYS A 136 5.13 18.13 13.48
C CYS A 136 6.22 18.29 14.54
N SER A 137 7.11 19.24 14.34
CA SER A 137 8.18 19.67 15.27
C SER A 137 7.72 19.81 16.74
N ARG A 138 6.49 20.26 17.00
CA ARG A 138 5.93 20.35 18.36
C ARG A 138 5.70 18.98 19.02
N HIS A 139 5.23 17.99 18.28
CA HIS A 139 4.90 16.65 18.81
C HIS A 139 6.05 15.64 18.59
N TYR A 140 6.87 15.88 17.58
CA TYR A 140 8.03 15.10 17.19
C TYR A 140 9.21 16.05 16.97
N SER A 141 9.93 16.34 18.06
CA SER A 141 11.04 17.29 18.05
C SER A 141 12.15 16.86 17.09
N ASN A 142 12.88 17.85 16.55
CA ASN A 142 13.99 17.64 15.63
C ASN A 142 15.17 16.86 16.26
N SER A 143 15.21 16.75 17.60
CA SER A 143 16.16 15.93 18.35
C SER A 143 15.83 14.43 18.33
N LYS A 144 14.59 14.03 17.98
CA LYS A 144 14.20 12.62 17.90
C LYS A 144 14.79 11.95 16.65
N PRO A 145 15.01 10.63 16.69
CA PRO A 145 15.50 9.89 15.53
C PRO A 145 14.64 10.10 14.29
N LYS A 146 15.27 10.30 13.13
CA LYS A 146 14.56 10.42 11.84
C LYS A 146 14.32 9.06 11.16
N THR A 147 14.75 7.98 11.80
CA THR A 147 14.58 6.60 11.35
C THR A 147 14.15 5.70 12.49
N TYR A 148 13.59 4.55 12.12
CA TYR A 148 13.30 3.46 13.05
C TYR A 148 13.47 2.11 12.33
N VAL A 149 13.68 1.03 13.08
CA VAL A 149 13.81 -0.33 12.56
C VAL A 149 12.55 -1.12 12.89
N SER A 150 11.93 -1.71 11.88
CA SER A 150 10.74 -2.56 12.01
C SER A 150 10.90 -3.80 11.14
N GLY A 151 10.62 -4.98 11.66
CA GLY A 151 10.75 -6.24 10.90
C GLY A 151 12.13 -6.46 10.27
N GLY A 152 13.19 -5.93 10.88
CA GLY A 152 14.56 -6.00 10.35
C GLY A 152 14.94 -4.91 9.33
N TYR A 153 14.01 -4.04 8.93
CA TYR A 153 14.28 -2.98 7.94
C TYR A 153 14.20 -1.59 8.55
N LYS A 154 15.14 -0.72 8.15
CA LYS A 154 15.15 0.70 8.49
C LYS A 154 14.14 1.44 7.61
N TYR A 155 13.33 2.30 8.21
CA TYR A 155 12.44 3.21 7.49
C TYR A 155 12.53 4.63 8.05
N THR A 156 12.13 5.63 7.26
CA THR A 156 12.15 7.04 7.67
C THR A 156 10.90 7.41 8.45
N ILE A 157 11.04 8.12 9.56
CA ILE A 157 9.91 8.68 10.29
C ILE A 157 9.28 9.83 9.48
N PRO A 158 7.95 9.92 9.35
CA PRO A 158 7.28 10.93 8.53
C PRO A 158 7.21 12.29 9.22
N CYS A 159 8.36 12.88 9.57
CA CYS A 159 8.46 14.20 10.16
C CYS A 159 7.77 15.26 9.27
N GLY A 160 6.92 16.09 9.88
CA GLY A 160 6.08 17.09 9.20
C GLY A 160 4.69 16.60 8.78
N TRP A 161 4.41 15.30 8.89
CA TRP A 161 3.13 14.69 8.48
C TRP A 161 2.16 14.53 9.66
N MET A 162 0.88 14.37 9.36
CA MET A 162 -0.14 13.87 10.28
C MET A 162 -0.55 12.47 9.86
N ARG A 163 -0.51 11.51 10.77
CA ARG A 163 -1.05 10.18 10.56
C ARG A 163 -2.42 10.06 11.20
N PHE A 164 -3.39 9.63 10.42
CA PHE A 164 -4.66 9.10 10.91
C PHE A 164 -4.58 7.57 10.93
N GLY A 165 -4.77 6.96 12.09
CA GLY A 165 -4.72 5.52 12.27
C GLY A 165 -5.86 4.84 11.52
N LEU A 166 -5.55 3.78 10.78
CA LEU A 166 -6.56 3.00 10.07
C LEU A 166 -6.90 1.73 10.85
N LYS A 167 -8.17 1.32 10.80
CA LYS A 167 -8.56 -0.03 11.13
C LYS A 167 -8.07 -0.95 10.02
N PHE A 168 -7.57 -2.10 10.44
CA PHE A 168 -7.25 -3.18 9.54
C PHE A 168 -7.93 -4.43 10.09
N ASN A 169 -8.49 -5.24 9.19
CA ASN A 169 -9.08 -6.52 9.57
C ASN A 169 -7.96 -7.55 9.58
N ARG A 170 -7.52 -7.95 10.77
CA ARG A 170 -6.59 -9.07 10.91
C ARG A 170 -7.29 -10.33 10.41
N LEU A 171 -6.64 -11.11 9.56
CA LEU A 171 -7.17 -12.42 9.21
C LEU A 171 -7.12 -13.32 10.46
N PRO A 172 -8.19 -14.04 10.80
CA PRO A 172 -8.26 -14.87 12.02
C PRO A 172 -7.13 -15.90 12.15
N CYS A 173 -6.49 -16.28 11.04
CA CYS A 173 -5.44 -17.28 10.97
C CYS A 173 -4.01 -16.72 11.09
N GLU A 174 -3.84 -15.40 11.22
CA GLU A 174 -2.50 -14.81 11.37
C GLU A 174 -2.06 -14.83 12.84
N ASN A 175 -1.33 -15.88 13.22
CA ASN A 175 -0.70 -16.00 14.53
C ASN A 175 0.51 -15.04 14.71
N GLU A 176 0.97 -14.41 13.63
CA GLU A 176 2.11 -13.48 13.67
C GLU A 176 1.69 -12.09 14.18
N ASP A 177 2.52 -11.51 15.06
CA ASP A 177 2.40 -10.10 15.41
C ASP A 177 2.93 -9.23 14.25
N ILE A 178 2.05 -8.94 13.28
CA ILE A 178 2.32 -8.15 12.08
C ILE A 178 3.06 -6.85 12.41
N PHE A 179 2.71 -6.18 13.51
CA PHE A 179 3.31 -4.88 13.83
C PHE A 179 4.75 -4.98 14.31
N LYS A 180 5.12 -6.15 14.85
CA LYS A 180 6.47 -6.46 15.29
C LYS A 180 7.32 -7.10 14.18
N THR A 181 6.73 -8.02 13.41
CA THR A 181 7.48 -8.86 12.45
C THR A 181 7.54 -8.26 11.06
N TRP A 182 6.53 -7.50 10.61
CA TRP A 182 6.53 -6.96 9.26
C TRP A 182 7.21 -5.59 9.21
N PRO A 183 8.07 -5.34 8.20
CA PRO A 183 8.63 -4.02 7.98
C PRO A 183 7.57 -2.97 7.65
N THR A 184 7.89 -1.72 7.99
CA THR A 184 7.09 -0.56 7.61
C THR A 184 7.52 -0.07 6.23
N SER A 185 6.54 0.19 5.37
CA SER A 185 6.72 0.82 4.07
C SER A 185 5.67 1.92 3.84
N PHE A 186 5.84 2.65 2.75
CA PHE A 186 4.98 3.73 2.31
C PHE A 186 4.52 3.44 0.88
N TYR A 187 3.22 3.59 0.66
CA TYR A 187 2.58 3.43 -0.64
C TYR A 187 2.04 4.78 -1.12
N GLY A 188 2.50 5.21 -2.29
CA GLY A 188 2.04 6.45 -2.90
C GLY A 188 0.71 6.26 -3.62
N THR A 189 -0.22 7.20 -3.42
CA THR A 189 -1.57 7.15 -4.02
C THR A 189 -2.11 8.57 -4.24
N SER A 190 -3.21 8.70 -4.98
CA SER A 190 -3.97 9.95 -5.13
C SER A 190 -5.16 9.98 -4.17
N ILE A 191 -5.73 11.16 -3.95
CA ILE A 191 -6.95 11.31 -3.15
C ILE A 191 -8.09 10.46 -3.71
N ASP A 192 -8.26 10.48 -5.04
CA ASP A 192 -9.35 9.80 -5.74
C ASP A 192 -9.37 8.28 -5.54
N GLN A 193 -8.23 7.69 -5.16
CA GLN A 193 -8.08 6.24 -4.96
C GLN A 193 -8.24 5.82 -3.50
N LEU A 194 -8.24 6.76 -2.55
CA LEU A 194 -8.21 6.43 -1.12
C LEU A 194 -9.40 5.60 -0.70
N GLU A 195 -10.61 5.99 -1.08
CA GLU A 195 -11.82 5.28 -0.68
C GLU A 195 -11.80 3.82 -1.13
N GLN A 196 -11.42 3.57 -2.38
CA GLN A 196 -11.33 2.22 -2.95
C GLN A 196 -10.30 1.36 -2.20
N ILE A 197 -9.12 1.90 -1.90
CA ILE A 197 -8.07 1.18 -1.16
C ILE A 197 -8.52 0.88 0.28
N LEU A 198 -9.15 1.85 0.95
CA LEU A 198 -9.59 1.69 2.34
C LEU A 198 -10.76 0.71 2.45
N CYS A 199 -11.70 0.74 1.51
CA CYS A 199 -12.83 -0.19 1.45
C CYS A 199 -12.36 -1.66 1.35
N MET A 200 -11.26 -1.91 0.60
CA MET A 200 -10.70 -3.24 0.44
C MET A 200 -9.82 -3.68 1.62
N HIS A 201 -9.35 -2.77 2.48
CA HIS A 201 -8.37 -3.01 3.54
C HIS A 201 -6.99 -3.55 3.08
N PHE A 202 -6.73 -3.62 1.78
CA PHE A 202 -5.43 -3.96 1.20
C PHE A 202 -5.15 -3.11 -0.04
N VAL A 203 -3.88 -3.01 -0.44
CA VAL A 203 -3.50 -2.26 -1.63
C VAL A 203 -3.85 -3.07 -2.89
N PRO A 204 -4.79 -2.62 -3.74
CA PRO A 204 -5.11 -3.28 -5.00
C PRO A 204 -3.94 -3.13 -5.99
N PHE A 205 -3.76 -4.14 -6.84
CA PHE A 205 -2.72 -4.11 -7.86
C PHE A 205 -3.28 -3.51 -9.15
N PRO A 206 -2.46 -2.82 -9.96
CA PRO A 206 -2.88 -2.36 -11.27
C PRO A 206 -3.41 -3.54 -12.10
N GLY A 207 -4.67 -3.45 -12.53
CA GLY A 207 -5.41 -4.50 -13.23
C GLY A 207 -6.38 -5.31 -12.36
N ASP A 208 -6.34 -5.18 -11.04
CA ASP A 208 -7.29 -5.86 -10.15
C ASP A 208 -8.70 -5.28 -10.30
N ARG A 209 -9.72 -6.13 -10.16
CA ARG A 209 -11.12 -5.70 -10.13
C ARG A 209 -11.51 -5.30 -8.71
N LEU A 210 -12.02 -4.09 -8.57
CA LEU A 210 -12.50 -3.51 -7.31
C LEU A 210 -13.91 -4.01 -6.95
N LEU A 211 -14.37 -3.71 -5.73
CA LEU A 211 -15.71 -4.10 -5.26
C LEU A 211 -16.85 -3.48 -6.08
N ASN A 212 -16.63 -2.29 -6.62
CA ASN A 212 -17.55 -1.63 -7.56
C ASN A 212 -17.43 -2.15 -9.00
N GLN A 213 -16.71 -3.26 -9.21
CA GLN A 213 -16.44 -3.90 -10.49
C GLN A 213 -15.53 -3.11 -11.45
N GLU A 214 -15.04 -1.94 -11.08
CA GLU A 214 -14.07 -1.18 -11.87
C GLU A 214 -12.68 -1.85 -11.84
N ILE A 215 -11.88 -1.59 -12.87
CA ILE A 215 -10.49 -2.04 -12.91
C ILE A 215 -9.62 -0.98 -12.25
N PHE A 216 -8.87 -1.37 -11.21
CA PHE A 216 -7.88 -0.50 -10.59
C PHE A 216 -6.76 -0.22 -11.58
N SER A 217 -6.77 0.96 -12.17
CA SER A 217 -5.78 1.39 -13.18
C SER A 217 -5.08 2.66 -12.72
N PRO A 218 -4.21 2.58 -11.70
CA PRO A 218 -3.48 3.74 -11.23
C PRO A 218 -2.51 4.21 -12.31
N LYS A 219 -2.50 5.52 -12.56
CA LYS A 219 -1.53 6.13 -13.47
C LYS A 219 -0.12 5.84 -12.95
N PHE A 220 0.81 5.57 -13.86
CA PHE A 220 2.25 5.39 -13.57
C PHE A 220 2.66 4.06 -12.91
N PHE A 221 1.84 3.01 -12.95
CA PHE A 221 2.24 1.67 -12.47
C PHE A 221 2.19 0.61 -13.57
N ASP A 222 3.08 -0.37 -13.44
CA ASP A 222 3.10 -1.56 -14.29
C ASP A 222 1.98 -2.53 -13.88
N GLN A 223 1.35 -3.19 -14.85
CA GLN A 223 0.30 -4.18 -14.58
C GLN A 223 0.80 -5.32 -13.67
N GLY A 224 0.00 -5.65 -12.66
CA GLY A 224 0.29 -6.75 -11.72
C GLY A 224 1.53 -6.53 -10.85
N ILE A 225 1.99 -5.28 -10.68
CA ILE A 225 3.12 -4.94 -9.80
C ILE A 225 2.71 -3.83 -8.85
N CYS A 226 3.04 -4.00 -7.57
CA CYS A 226 2.93 -2.95 -6.58
C CYS A 226 4.31 -2.50 -6.11
N TYR A 227 4.47 -1.18 -5.95
CA TYR A 227 5.69 -0.56 -5.44
C TYR A 227 5.44 0.13 -4.10
N THR A 228 6.27 -0.16 -3.11
CA THR A 228 6.32 0.56 -1.84
C THR A 228 7.76 1.04 -1.57
N SER A 229 7.96 1.84 -0.53
CA SER A 229 9.29 2.32 -0.13
C SER A 229 9.41 2.40 1.38
N PRO A 230 10.58 2.14 1.98
CA PRO A 230 10.83 2.46 3.38
C PRO A 230 11.05 3.96 3.62
N SER A 231 11.02 4.80 2.59
CA SER A 231 11.21 6.25 2.71
C SER A 231 9.96 7.04 2.33
N ILE A 232 9.46 7.83 3.29
CA ILE A 232 8.38 8.79 3.05
C ILE A 232 8.85 9.91 2.12
N HIS A 233 10.12 10.31 2.23
CA HIS A 233 10.70 11.34 1.38
C HIS A 233 10.75 10.88 -0.08
N TYR A 234 11.20 9.66 -0.33
CA TYR A 234 11.15 9.06 -1.66
C TYR A 234 9.73 8.98 -2.20
N THR A 235 8.82 8.39 -1.41
CA THR A 235 7.42 8.16 -1.82
C THR A 235 6.70 9.47 -2.14
N SER A 236 6.89 10.50 -1.33
CA SER A 236 6.26 11.82 -1.51
C SER A 236 6.67 12.59 -2.77
N ASN A 237 7.78 12.18 -3.39
CA ASN A 237 8.28 12.74 -4.64
C ASN A 237 7.93 11.89 -5.87
N LEU A 238 7.20 10.78 -5.71
CA LEU A 238 6.70 9.99 -6.83
C LEU A 238 5.56 10.71 -7.55
N LYS A 239 5.48 10.51 -8.88
CA LYS A 239 4.46 11.13 -9.74
C LYS A 239 3.02 10.78 -9.35
N VAL A 240 2.81 9.61 -8.75
CA VAL A 240 1.50 9.17 -8.23
C VAL A 240 1.01 10.05 -7.06
N CYS A 241 1.92 10.59 -6.24
CA CYS A 241 1.61 11.38 -5.06
C CYS A 241 1.34 12.85 -5.42
N GLN A 242 0.29 13.08 -6.22
CA GLN A 242 -0.06 14.41 -6.70
C GLN A 242 -0.43 15.35 -5.54
N LYS A 243 -0.07 16.63 -5.70
CA LYS A 243 -0.40 17.70 -4.75
C LYS A 243 -1.77 18.25 -5.10
N HIS A 244 -2.66 18.30 -4.13
CA HIS A 244 -4.00 18.87 -4.26
C HIS A 244 -4.07 20.22 -3.57
N ILE A 245 -4.78 21.17 -4.15
CA ILE A 245 -5.04 22.46 -3.50
C ILE A 245 -6.22 22.31 -2.55
N PHE A 246 -6.01 22.74 -1.32
CA PHE A 246 -7.03 22.79 -0.28
C PHE A 246 -7.11 24.20 0.28
N ILE A 247 -8.31 24.75 0.33
CA ILE A 247 -8.59 26.05 0.95
C ILE A 247 -9.30 25.77 2.28
N SER A 248 -8.69 26.18 3.39
CA SER A 248 -9.30 25.97 4.69
C SER A 248 -10.44 26.94 4.95
N LYS A 249 -11.24 26.68 6.00
CA LYS A 249 -12.29 27.57 6.52
C LYS A 249 -11.77 28.96 6.91
N SER A 250 -10.47 29.08 7.16
CA SER A 250 -9.81 30.36 7.42
C SER A 250 -9.24 31.02 6.15
N ASN A 251 -9.66 30.57 4.97
CA ASN A 251 -9.20 31.03 3.65
C ASN A 251 -7.69 30.90 3.43
N LYS A 252 -7.03 29.99 4.14
CA LYS A 252 -5.60 29.68 3.93
C LYS A 252 -5.48 28.58 2.89
N ILE A 253 -4.57 28.77 1.94
CA ILE A 253 -4.33 27.84 0.84
C ILE A 253 -3.20 26.88 1.22
N TYR A 254 -3.43 25.58 1.00
CA TYR A 254 -2.50 24.51 1.27
C TYR A 254 -2.32 23.63 0.03
N LYS A 255 -1.08 23.22 -0.23
CA LYS A 255 -0.76 22.07 -1.08
C LYS A 255 -0.75 20.82 -0.21
N VAL A 256 -1.65 19.89 -0.49
CA VAL A 256 -1.86 18.67 0.30
C VAL A 256 -1.41 17.44 -0.47
N GLN A 257 -0.76 16.50 0.21
CA GLN A 257 -0.43 15.18 -0.31
C GLN A 257 -0.90 14.10 0.65
N VAL A 258 -1.27 12.95 0.10
CA VAL A 258 -1.71 11.77 0.84
C VAL A 258 -0.81 10.58 0.51
N ILE A 259 -0.47 9.79 1.52
CA ILE A 259 0.34 8.56 1.41
C ILE A 259 -0.22 7.53 2.38
N LEU A 260 -0.18 6.25 2.03
CA LEU A 260 -0.50 5.17 2.96
C LEU A 260 0.77 4.68 3.64
N GLN A 261 0.73 4.63 4.98
CA GLN A 261 1.71 3.90 5.78
C GLN A 261 1.27 2.44 5.89
N CYS A 262 2.15 1.53 5.48
CA CYS A 262 1.83 0.12 5.32
C CYS A 262 2.78 -0.78 6.11
N LYS A 263 2.31 -1.99 6.41
CA LYS A 263 3.15 -3.14 6.75
C LYS A 263 3.30 -4.02 5.52
N GLN A 264 4.53 -4.44 5.23
CA GLN A 264 4.84 -5.32 4.11
C GLN A 264 5.26 -6.69 4.63
N LYS A 265 4.66 -7.77 4.15
CA LYS A 265 5.03 -9.13 4.56
C LYS A 265 6.49 -9.41 4.20
N PRO A 266 7.33 -9.87 5.15
CA PRO A 266 8.71 -10.27 4.86
C PRO A 266 8.77 -11.32 3.73
N ASN A 267 9.86 -11.31 2.96
CA ASN A 267 10.13 -12.25 1.87
C ASN A 267 9.09 -12.24 0.72
N THR A 268 8.25 -11.20 0.62
CA THR A 268 7.26 -11.05 -0.47
C THR A 268 7.59 -9.91 -1.42
N PHE A 269 8.74 -9.28 -1.28
CA PHE A 269 9.16 -8.15 -2.08
C PHE A 269 10.63 -8.25 -2.44
N GLU A 270 10.97 -7.69 -3.59
CA GLU A 270 12.33 -7.51 -4.08
C GLU A 270 12.75 -6.07 -3.83
N VAL A 271 13.95 -5.91 -3.27
CA VAL A 271 14.59 -4.59 -3.13
C VAL A 271 15.23 -4.21 -4.46
N ASN A 272 14.89 -3.02 -4.96
CA ASN A 272 15.29 -2.53 -6.26
C ASN A 272 15.90 -1.13 -6.15
N TYR A 273 16.71 -0.78 -7.15
CA TYR A 273 17.21 0.58 -7.31
C TYR A 273 16.06 1.57 -7.53
N GLY A 274 16.04 2.62 -6.70
CA GLY A 274 15.16 3.78 -6.83
C GLY A 274 15.91 5.00 -7.35
N GLN A 275 15.17 6.05 -7.70
CA GLN A 275 15.75 7.32 -8.11
C GLN A 275 16.64 7.93 -7.00
N SER A 276 17.90 8.18 -7.33
CA SER A 276 18.86 8.85 -6.44
C SER A 276 18.46 10.30 -6.12
N GLY A 277 18.84 10.78 -4.94
CA GLY A 277 18.64 12.17 -4.52
C GLY A 277 17.26 12.48 -3.93
N LEU A 278 16.28 11.56 -3.99
CA LEU A 278 14.95 11.77 -3.39
C LEU A 278 14.90 11.49 -1.87
N CYS A 279 15.92 10.83 -1.33
CA CYS A 279 16.08 10.53 0.07
C CYS A 279 17.57 10.55 0.41
N ASN A 280 17.93 11.21 1.51
CA ASN A 280 19.29 11.29 2.03
C ASN A 280 19.54 10.34 3.22
N ILE A 281 18.52 9.58 3.63
CA ILE A 281 18.57 8.71 4.81
C ILE A 281 18.71 7.23 4.44
N ILE A 282 18.01 6.80 3.39
CA ILE A 282 18.01 5.42 2.88
C ILE A 282 18.65 5.46 1.50
N SER A 283 19.59 4.54 1.25
CA SER A 283 20.30 4.44 -0.02
C SER A 283 19.36 4.16 -1.18
N ALA A 284 19.65 4.70 -2.36
CA ALA A 284 18.91 4.44 -3.59
C ALA A 284 18.86 2.94 -3.94
N ASN A 285 19.86 2.16 -3.53
CA ASN A 285 19.90 0.70 -3.72
C ASN A 285 18.87 -0.06 -2.87
N GLU A 286 18.30 0.57 -1.83
CA GLU A 286 17.43 -0.09 -0.85
C GLU A 286 16.00 0.49 -0.81
N ILE A 287 15.73 1.50 -1.62
CA ILE A 287 14.60 2.41 -1.41
C ILE A 287 13.32 2.04 -2.15
N LYS A 288 13.38 1.14 -3.14
CA LYS A 288 12.19 0.75 -3.93
C LYS A 288 11.89 -0.73 -3.69
N TRP A 289 10.75 -1.03 -3.10
CA TRP A 289 10.30 -2.40 -2.86
C TRP A 289 9.24 -2.77 -3.88
N LYS A 290 9.49 -3.84 -4.62
CA LYS A 290 8.62 -4.32 -5.69
C LYS A 290 8.01 -5.64 -5.26
N THR A 291 6.70 -5.80 -5.45
CA THR A 291 6.05 -7.09 -5.21
C THR A 291 5.05 -7.42 -6.31
N ARG A 292 4.92 -8.73 -6.59
CA ARG A 292 3.87 -9.34 -7.43
C ARG A 292 2.89 -10.16 -6.59
N THR A 293 3.11 -10.24 -5.29
CA THR A 293 2.33 -11.09 -4.38
C THR A 293 1.21 -10.25 -3.78
N ARG A 294 -0.04 -10.67 -4.02
CA ARG A 294 -1.22 -9.96 -3.50
C ARG A 294 -1.37 -10.17 -2.00
N SER A 295 -2.09 -9.23 -1.35
CA SER A 295 -2.43 -9.30 0.08
C SER A 295 -1.20 -9.34 1.01
N THR A 296 -0.06 -8.82 0.56
CA THR A 296 1.17 -8.72 1.38
C THR A 296 1.46 -7.30 1.84
N ILE A 297 0.59 -6.35 1.51
CA ILE A 297 0.69 -4.94 1.89
C ILE A 297 -0.56 -4.59 2.67
N LEU A 298 -0.36 -4.22 3.94
CA LEU A 298 -1.42 -3.87 4.87
C LEU A 298 -1.34 -2.38 5.24
N PRO A 299 -2.22 -1.52 4.68
CA PRO A 299 -2.34 -0.14 5.12
C PRO A 299 -2.79 -0.07 6.59
N TYR A 300 -2.11 0.75 7.39
CA TYR A 300 -2.47 0.97 8.80
C TYR A 300 -2.47 2.45 9.22
N GLY A 301 -2.06 3.35 8.32
CA GLY A 301 -2.15 4.78 8.57
C GLY A 301 -2.33 5.58 7.28
N LEU A 302 -3.23 6.55 7.29
CA LEU A 302 -3.32 7.58 6.25
C LEU A 302 -2.44 8.76 6.68
N LEU A 303 -1.38 9.02 5.92
CA LEU A 303 -0.47 10.14 6.13
C LEU A 303 -0.89 11.31 5.25
N ILE A 304 -1.06 12.48 5.88
CA ILE A 304 -1.38 13.73 5.20
C ILE A 304 -0.26 14.73 5.46
N HIS A 305 0.20 15.40 4.41
CA HIS A 305 1.14 16.49 4.48
C HIS A 305 0.55 17.75 3.87
N MET A 306 0.60 18.85 4.60
CA MET A 306 0.08 20.15 4.14
C MET A 306 1.19 21.18 4.10
N ILE A 307 1.47 21.75 2.92
CA ILE A 307 2.40 22.86 2.74
C ILE A 307 1.56 24.13 2.54
N LYS A 308 1.67 25.09 3.47
CA LYS A 308 1.05 26.41 3.32
C LYS A 308 1.66 27.11 2.10
N GLN A 309 0.81 27.64 1.21
CA GLN A 309 1.24 28.46 0.07
C GLN A 309 1.46 29.91 0.46
#